data_AF-A0A0D3F785-F1
#
_entry.id   AF-A0A0D3F785-F1
#
_cell.length_a   1.000
_cell.length_b   1.000
_cell.length_c   1.000
_cell.angle_alpha   90.00
_cell.angle_beta   90.00
_cell.angle_gamma   90.00
#
_symmetry.space_group_name_H-M   'P 1'
#
loop_
_entity.id
_entity.type
_entity.pdbx_description
1 polymer ?
#
loop_
_entity_poly.entity_id
_entity_poly.type
_entity_poly.pdbx_seq_one_letter_code
_entity_poly.pdbx_strand_id
1 'polypeptide(L)'
;MPQLPKIEDDGNPRFVIFIRTANVYFWYPLNIVTGGTTAKIMLAAKDNFLGKYIYKDTLARNLAAVIYKDEDDIIDTAKEQYRVLKTDNEFRYGYKVVENGNLRSALTTSNVIELPKKEELKTVVDKVKDFFGDVTSGAKESFAQITGSVSAEAEAPVEEEKPWVKRRNERKRKQKEKQNQKQGISK
;
A
#
# COMPACT_ATOMS: atom_id res chain seq x y z
N MET A 1 13.43 33.09 5.32
CA MET A 1 12.21 32.38 4.84
C MET A 1 11.47 31.86 6.07
N PRO A 2 10.14 32.03 6.17
CA PRO A 2 9.37 31.39 7.24
C PRO A 2 9.54 29.87 7.12
N GLN A 3 9.97 29.24 8.21
CA GLN A 3 10.18 27.79 8.25
C GLN A 3 8.80 27.14 8.28
N LEU A 4 8.53 26.30 7.27
CA LEU A 4 7.34 25.46 7.27
C LEU A 4 7.31 24.66 8.58
N PRO A 5 6.13 24.49 9.21
CA PRO A 5 6.00 23.69 10.42
C PRO A 5 6.73 22.37 10.23
N LYS A 6 7.65 22.03 11.14
CA LYS A 6 8.32 20.73 11.12
C LYS A 6 7.25 19.70 11.42
N ILE A 7 6.77 19.08 10.35
CA ILE A 7 5.83 17.98 10.42
C ILE A 7 6.57 16.86 11.16
N GLU A 8 6.09 16.47 12.33
CA GLU A 8 6.67 15.36 13.08
C GLU A 8 6.65 14.11 12.19
N ASP A 9 7.83 13.52 12.02
CA ASP A 9 8.01 12.35 11.17
C ASP A 9 7.62 11.11 11.98
N ASP A 10 6.31 10.91 12.16
CA ASP A 10 5.71 9.73 12.81
C ASP A 10 6.10 8.40 12.13
N GLY A 11 6.89 8.44 11.04
CA GLY A 11 7.30 7.28 10.25
C GLY A 11 6.13 6.57 9.59
N ASN A 12 4.96 7.20 9.57
CA ASN A 12 3.71 6.70 9.02
C ASN A 12 3.44 7.33 7.65
N PRO A 13 3.00 6.53 6.66
CA PRO A 13 2.78 7.05 5.32
C PRO A 13 1.62 8.04 5.31
N ARG A 14 1.74 9.10 4.52
CA ARG A 14 0.68 10.10 4.35
C ARG A 14 0.12 10.02 2.94
N PHE A 15 -1.15 10.35 2.80
CA PHE A 15 -1.88 10.31 1.54
C PHE A 15 -2.52 11.65 1.31
N VAL A 16 -2.29 12.25 0.14
CA VAL A 16 -3.03 13.44 -0.30
C VAL A 16 -4.30 12.96 -1.01
N ILE A 17 -5.45 13.41 -0.53
CA ILE A 17 -6.74 13.18 -1.16
C ILE A 17 -6.97 14.29 -2.18
N PHE A 18 -7.45 13.89 -3.35
CA PHE A 18 -7.86 14.76 -4.43
C PHE A 18 -9.35 14.59 -4.73
N ILE A 19 -9.97 15.69 -5.14
CA ILE A 19 -11.33 15.71 -5.67
C ILE A 19 -11.29 16.29 -7.09
N ARG A 20 -12.14 15.77 -7.96
CA ARG A 20 -12.47 16.42 -9.23
C ARG A 20 -13.96 16.26 -9.50
N THR A 21 -14.45 17.05 -10.43
CA THR A 21 -15.82 16.89 -10.93
C THR A 21 -15.82 15.87 -12.06
N ALA A 22 -16.94 15.18 -12.28
CA ALA A 22 -17.02 14.17 -13.34
C ALA A 22 -16.79 14.77 -14.74
N ASN A 23 -17.13 16.05 -14.92
CA ASN A 23 -17.02 16.77 -16.19
C ASN A 23 -15.63 17.37 -16.47
N VAL A 24 -14.80 17.58 -15.43
CA VAL A 24 -13.51 18.25 -15.57
C VAL A 24 -12.39 17.36 -15.07
N TYR A 25 -11.40 17.12 -15.93
CA TYR A 25 -10.24 16.26 -15.63
C TYR A 25 -9.21 16.88 -14.67
N PHE A 26 -9.49 18.05 -14.09
CA PHE A 26 -8.56 18.73 -13.20
C PHE A 26 -8.75 18.31 -11.75
N TRP A 27 -7.68 17.85 -11.12
CA TRP A 27 -7.67 17.42 -9.72
C TRP A 27 -7.39 18.57 -8.77
N TYR A 28 -8.16 18.65 -7.69
CA TYR A 28 -7.97 19.62 -6.61
C TYR A 28 -7.53 18.88 -5.34
N PRO A 29 -6.40 19.23 -4.72
CA PRO A 29 -5.98 18.64 -3.46
C PRO A 29 -6.91 19.13 -2.34
N LEU A 30 -7.40 18.22 -1.51
CA LEU A 30 -8.25 18.53 -0.36
C LEU A 30 -7.45 18.43 0.94
N ASN A 31 -7.31 17.19 1.43
CA ASN A 31 -6.78 16.90 2.75
C ASN A 31 -5.66 15.86 2.69
N ILE A 32 -4.84 15.87 3.73
CA ILE A 32 -3.75 14.91 3.92
C ILE A 32 -4.18 13.96 5.02
N VAL A 33 -4.24 12.66 4.72
CA VAL A 33 -4.56 11.60 5.66
C VAL A 33 -3.31 10.83 6.05
N THR A 34 -3.07 10.69 7.34
CA THR A 34 -1.99 9.85 7.86
C THR A 34 -2.48 8.40 7.96
N GLY A 35 -1.78 7.48 7.32
CA GLY A 35 -2.05 6.05 7.37
C GLY A 35 -1.46 5.40 8.62
N GLY A 36 -2.18 4.43 9.18
CA GLY A 36 -1.68 3.62 10.29
C GLY A 36 -0.70 2.52 9.87
N THR A 37 -0.43 1.59 10.79
CA THR A 37 0.56 0.49 10.64
C THR A 37 0.30 -0.36 9.38
N THR A 38 -0.96 -0.63 9.05
CA THR A 38 -1.35 -1.38 7.84
C THR A 38 -0.90 -0.67 6.57
N ALA A 39 -1.05 0.66 6.51
CA ALA A 39 -0.62 1.44 5.36
C ALA A 39 0.91 1.43 5.21
N LYS A 40 1.65 1.37 6.32
CA LYS A 40 3.11 1.26 6.34
C LYS A 40 3.58 -0.08 5.79
N ILE A 41 2.97 -1.18 6.23
CA ILE A 41 3.25 -2.54 5.71
C ILE A 41 2.93 -2.62 4.22
N MET A 42 1.77 -2.08 3.82
CA MET A 42 1.38 -1.99 2.43
C MET A 42 2.40 -1.19 1.62
N LEU A 43 2.85 -0.02 2.11
CA LEU A 43 3.80 0.83 1.38
C LEU A 43 5.16 0.14 1.23
N ALA A 44 5.62 -0.60 2.24
CA ALA A 44 6.84 -1.40 2.15
C ALA A 44 6.74 -2.51 1.08
N ALA A 45 5.53 -3.03 0.82
CA ALA A 45 5.29 -4.04 -0.21
C ALA A 45 5.16 -3.46 -1.63
N LYS A 46 5.09 -2.13 -1.80
CA LYS A 46 4.92 -1.44 -3.10
C LYS A 46 6.02 -1.78 -4.10
N ASP A 47 7.24 -2.01 -3.63
CA ASP A 47 8.43 -2.21 -4.47
C ASP A 47 8.57 -3.65 -4.98
N ASN A 48 7.77 -4.59 -4.46
CA ASN A 48 7.73 -5.97 -4.95
C ASN A 48 6.65 -6.13 -6.04
N PHE A 49 7.01 -6.72 -7.18
CA PHE A 49 6.17 -6.82 -8.40
C PHE A 49 4.75 -7.41 -8.18
N LEU A 50 4.60 -8.32 -7.21
CA LEU A 50 3.29 -8.88 -6.78
C LEU A 50 2.54 -7.92 -5.83
N GLY A 51 3.27 -7.19 -4.99
CA GLY A 51 2.71 -6.21 -4.07
C GLY A 51 2.18 -4.97 -4.78
N LYS A 52 2.75 -4.54 -5.91
CA LYS A 52 2.34 -3.29 -6.62
C LYS A 52 0.86 -3.24 -7.01
N TYR A 53 0.26 -4.37 -7.40
CA TYR A 53 -1.15 -4.43 -7.81
C TYR A 53 -2.09 -4.58 -6.62
N ILE A 54 -1.73 -5.44 -5.66
CA ILE A 54 -2.49 -5.64 -4.42
C ILE A 54 -2.49 -4.35 -3.58
N TYR A 55 -1.34 -3.70 -3.48
CA TYR A 55 -1.12 -2.44 -2.76
C TYR A 55 -2.08 -1.35 -3.21
N LYS A 56 -2.12 -1.08 -4.52
CA LYS A 56 -2.92 0.01 -5.08
C LYS A 56 -4.40 -0.23 -4.88
N ASP A 57 -4.83 -1.45 -5.12
CA ASP A 57 -6.25 -1.83 -5.10
C ASP A 57 -6.78 -1.87 -3.66
N THR A 58 -6.06 -2.51 -2.73
CA THR A 58 -6.47 -2.55 -1.32
C THR A 58 -6.43 -1.17 -0.66
N LEU A 59 -5.41 -0.35 -0.89
CA LEU A 59 -5.38 1.00 -0.35
C LEU A 59 -6.45 1.90 -0.96
N ALA A 60 -6.66 1.83 -2.29
CA ALA A 60 -7.71 2.58 -2.93
C ALA A 60 -9.07 2.25 -2.30
N ARG A 61 -9.38 0.96 -2.11
CA ARG A 61 -10.64 0.56 -1.48
C ARG A 61 -10.77 1.04 -0.05
N ASN A 62 -9.72 0.92 0.77
CA ASN A 62 -9.76 1.38 2.17
C ASN A 62 -9.95 2.90 2.26
N LEU A 63 -9.20 3.68 1.46
CA LEU A 63 -9.34 5.13 1.41
C LEU A 63 -10.70 5.54 0.88
N ALA A 64 -11.19 4.87 -0.16
CA ALA A 64 -12.51 5.13 -0.71
C ALA A 64 -13.61 4.84 0.32
N ALA A 65 -13.53 3.73 1.05
CA ALA A 65 -14.49 3.43 2.11
C ALA A 65 -14.57 4.51 3.19
N VAL A 66 -13.43 5.10 3.58
CA VAL A 66 -13.39 6.22 4.53
C VAL A 66 -14.00 7.48 3.91
N ILE A 67 -13.61 7.82 2.67
CA ILE A 67 -14.11 9.01 1.98
C ILE A 67 -15.63 8.93 1.76
N TYR A 68 -16.15 7.76 1.35
CA TYR A 68 -17.57 7.60 1.08
C TYR A 68 -18.44 7.48 2.33
N LYS A 69 -17.83 7.22 3.50
CA LYS A 69 -18.52 7.24 4.78
C LYS A 69 -18.85 8.67 5.20
N ASP A 70 -17.90 9.58 5.00
CA ASP A 70 -18.00 10.99 5.39
C ASP A 70 -18.04 11.89 4.12
N GLU A 71 -18.73 11.40 3.08
CA GLU A 71 -18.71 11.98 1.72
C GLU A 71 -19.24 13.42 1.70
N ASP A 72 -20.35 13.65 2.39
CA ASP A 72 -21.04 14.94 2.43
C ASP A 72 -20.15 16.02 3.09
N ASP A 73 -19.53 15.70 4.24
CA ASP A 73 -18.60 16.61 4.93
C ASP A 73 -17.37 16.94 4.07
N ILE A 74 -16.85 15.95 3.34
CA ILE A 74 -15.72 16.14 2.42
C ILE A 74 -16.12 17.04 1.25
N ILE A 75 -17.32 16.86 0.68
CA ILE A 75 -17.85 17.70 -0.39
C ILE A 75 -18.06 19.13 0.09
N ASP A 76 -18.62 19.33 1.29
CA ASP A 76 -18.86 20.65 1.85
C ASP A 76 -17.55 21.39 2.06
N THR A 77 -16.56 20.73 2.68
CA THR A 77 -15.21 21.26 2.83
C THR A 77 -14.58 21.62 1.45
N ALA A 78 -14.77 20.75 0.46
CA ALA A 78 -14.27 20.98 -0.90
C ALA A 78 -14.92 22.19 -1.58
N LYS A 79 -16.24 22.34 -1.41
CA LYS A 79 -17.03 23.45 -1.94
C LYS A 79 -16.68 24.77 -1.27
N GLU A 80 -16.41 24.76 0.03
CA GLU A 80 -15.92 25.94 0.76
C GLU A 80 -14.56 26.39 0.23
N GLN A 81 -13.62 25.45 0.06
CA GLN A 81 -12.27 25.75 -0.40
C GLN A 81 -12.21 26.14 -1.89
N TYR A 82 -13.00 25.47 -2.73
CA TYR A 82 -12.96 25.64 -4.18
C TYR A 82 -14.33 26.04 -4.73
N ARG A 83 -14.44 27.32 -5.10
CA ARG A 83 -15.69 27.88 -5.65
C ARG A 83 -16.18 27.16 -6.92
N VAL A 84 -15.27 26.63 -7.73
CA VAL A 84 -15.57 25.86 -8.96
C VAL A 84 -16.31 24.55 -8.68
N LEU A 85 -16.21 24.00 -7.47
CA LEU A 85 -16.87 22.74 -7.10
C LEU A 85 -18.32 22.96 -6.62
N LYS A 86 -18.75 24.20 -6.40
CA LYS A 86 -20.09 24.50 -5.87
C LYS A 86 -21.23 24.20 -6.84
N THR A 87 -20.94 24.23 -8.14
CA THR A 87 -21.94 24.08 -9.22
C THR A 87 -22.13 22.64 -9.65
N ASP A 88 -21.19 21.76 -9.33
CA ASP A 88 -21.22 20.36 -9.75
C ASP A 88 -21.79 19.46 -8.63
N ASN A 89 -22.47 18.39 -9.05
CA ASN A 89 -23.11 17.41 -8.16
C ASN A 89 -22.47 16.01 -8.26
N GLU A 90 -21.54 15.82 -9.20
CA GLU A 90 -20.88 14.54 -9.41
C GLU A 90 -19.37 14.68 -9.18
N PHE A 91 -18.88 14.00 -8.14
CA PHE A 91 -17.49 14.04 -7.75
C PHE A 91 -16.79 12.69 -7.97
N ARG A 92 -15.49 12.78 -8.26
CA ARG A 92 -14.56 11.66 -8.29
C ARG A 92 -13.45 11.97 -7.30
N TYR A 93 -12.98 10.92 -6.65
CA TYR A 93 -11.92 11.02 -5.66
C TYR A 93 -10.68 10.31 -6.15
N GLY A 94 -9.54 10.81 -5.72
CA GLY A 94 -8.24 10.23 -6.04
C GLY A 94 -7.30 10.38 -4.86
N TYR A 95 -6.21 9.62 -4.88
CA TYR A 95 -5.19 9.74 -3.85
C TYR A 95 -3.78 9.68 -4.42
N LYS A 96 -2.84 10.23 -3.65
CA LYS A 96 -1.41 10.13 -3.91
C LYS A 96 -0.65 9.91 -2.62
N VAL A 97 0.34 9.03 -2.67
CA VAL A 97 1.21 8.76 -1.53
C VAL A 97 2.24 9.89 -1.41
N VAL A 98 2.43 10.40 -0.20
CA VAL A 98 3.53 11.30 0.13
C VAL A 98 4.77 10.45 0.34
N GLU A 99 5.70 10.51 -0.61
CA GLU A 99 6.96 9.78 -0.55
C GLU A 99 8.04 10.60 0.15
N ASN A 100 8.77 9.97 1.07
CA ASN A 100 9.96 10.55 1.72
C ASN A 100 9.72 11.94 2.36
N GLY A 101 8.54 12.16 2.95
CA GLY A 101 8.15 13.43 3.56
C GLY A 101 7.97 14.59 2.58
N ASN A 102 8.08 14.37 1.27
CA ASN A 102 7.99 15.43 0.27
C ASN A 102 6.53 15.73 -0.09
N LEU A 103 5.90 16.59 0.69
CA LEU A 103 4.51 16.98 0.45
C LEU A 103 4.32 17.74 -0.88
N ARG A 104 5.32 18.51 -1.32
CA ARG A 104 5.23 19.30 -2.55
C ARG A 104 5.06 18.42 -3.79
N SER A 105 5.74 17.28 -3.85
CA SER A 105 5.59 16.34 -4.97
C SER A 105 4.22 15.68 -4.95
N ALA A 106 3.67 15.41 -3.77
CA ALA A 106 2.38 14.77 -3.59
C ALA A 106 1.20 15.69 -3.88
N LEU A 107 1.36 17.02 -3.78
CA LEU A 107 0.33 18.01 -4.14
C LEU A 107 0.18 18.22 -5.65
N THR A 108 1.11 17.71 -6.46
CA THR A 108 0.99 17.79 -7.92
C THR A 108 -0.12 16.88 -8.43
N THR A 109 -0.92 17.39 -9.38
CA THR A 109 -2.05 16.68 -10.00
C THR A 109 -1.65 15.56 -10.96
N SER A 110 -0.34 15.36 -11.17
CA SER A 110 0.19 14.27 -11.98
C SER A 110 0.11 12.94 -11.24
N ASN A 111 -0.25 11.86 -11.94
CA ASN A 111 -0.27 10.50 -11.40
C ASN A 111 -1.20 10.28 -10.20
N VAL A 112 -2.30 11.03 -10.10
CA VAL A 112 -3.36 10.78 -9.11
C VAL A 112 -4.01 9.43 -9.42
N ILE A 113 -4.10 8.56 -8.41
CA ILE A 113 -4.76 7.25 -8.54
C ILE A 113 -6.24 7.45 -8.23
N GLU A 114 -7.09 7.17 -9.20
CA GLU A 114 -8.54 7.24 -9.05
C GLU A 114 -9.05 6.17 -8.08
N LEU A 115 -9.94 6.59 -7.19
CA LEU A 115 -10.59 5.70 -6.25
C LEU A 115 -11.80 5.01 -6.92
N PRO A 116 -12.07 3.74 -6.58
CA PRO A 116 -13.23 3.01 -7.07
C PRO A 116 -14.52 3.72 -6.65
N LYS A 117 -15.58 3.57 -7.43
CA LYS A 117 -16.87 4.23 -7.12
C LYS A 117 -17.56 3.57 -5.92
N LYS A 118 -18.46 4.31 -5.27
CA LYS A 118 -19.30 3.80 -4.16
C LYS A 118 -20.01 2.49 -4.49
N GLU A 119 -20.46 2.34 -5.74
CA GLU A 119 -21.13 1.14 -6.25
C GLU A 119 -20.20 -0.08 -6.31
N GLU A 120 -18.93 0.12 -6.69
CA GLU A 120 -17.92 -0.94 -6.78
C GLU A 120 -17.49 -1.41 -5.39
N LEU A 121 -17.55 -0.52 -4.39
CA LEU A 121 -17.21 -0.85 -3.01
C LEU A 121 -18.24 -1.73 -2.31
N LYS A 122 -19.55 -1.55 -2.56
CA LYS A 122 -20.60 -2.31 -1.90
C LYS A 122 -20.42 -3.82 -2.08
N THR A 123 -20.18 -4.25 -3.32
CA THR A 123 -19.94 -5.67 -3.64
C THR A 123 -18.71 -6.25 -2.95
N VAL A 124 -17.76 -5.42 -2.53
CA VAL A 124 -16.50 -5.86 -1.90
C VAL A 124 -16.59 -5.77 -0.38
N VAL A 125 -17.32 -4.80 0.19
CA VAL A 125 -17.60 -4.77 1.63
C VAL A 125 -18.48 -5.97 2.02
N ASP A 126 -19.47 -6.31 1.20
CA ASP A 126 -20.26 -7.53 1.37
C ASP A 126 -19.37 -8.78 1.24
N LYS A 127 -18.49 -8.85 0.24
CA LYS A 127 -17.50 -9.95 0.16
C LYS A 127 -16.57 -9.99 1.37
N VAL A 128 -16.03 -8.87 1.84
CA VAL A 128 -15.15 -8.86 3.02
C VAL A 128 -15.94 -9.31 4.24
N LYS A 129 -17.20 -8.91 4.40
CA LYS A 129 -18.05 -9.39 5.49
C LYS A 129 -18.33 -10.90 5.37
N ASP A 130 -18.54 -11.42 4.17
CA ASP A 130 -18.76 -12.84 3.91
C ASP A 130 -17.47 -13.66 4.11
N PHE A 131 -16.33 -13.17 3.64
CA PHE A 131 -15.03 -13.79 3.85
C PHE A 131 -14.61 -13.71 5.32
N PHE A 132 -14.86 -12.60 6.03
CA PHE A 132 -14.62 -12.54 7.47
C PHE A 132 -15.64 -13.38 8.25
N GLY A 133 -16.89 -13.50 7.80
CA GLY A 133 -17.90 -14.38 8.41
C GLY A 133 -17.55 -15.87 8.28
N ASP A 134 -17.04 -16.27 7.11
CA ASP A 134 -16.71 -17.67 6.79
C ASP A 134 -15.29 -18.07 7.26
N VAL A 135 -14.36 -17.11 7.29
CA VAL A 135 -13.01 -17.33 7.84
C VAL A 135 -12.98 -17.16 9.36
N THR A 136 -13.84 -16.38 10.02
CA THR A 136 -13.83 -16.29 11.50
C THR A 136 -14.44 -17.51 12.18
N SER A 137 -15.31 -18.27 11.51
CA SER A 137 -15.82 -19.55 12.00
C SER A 137 -14.81 -20.69 11.82
N GLY A 138 -14.05 -20.72 10.72
CA GLY A 138 -13.05 -21.76 10.44
C GLY A 138 -11.61 -21.46 10.90
N ALA A 139 -11.19 -20.20 10.99
CA ALA A 139 -9.79 -19.85 11.27
C ALA A 139 -9.46 -19.75 12.77
N LYS A 140 -10.44 -19.78 13.68
CA LYS A 140 -10.13 -19.79 15.12
C LYS A 140 -9.27 -21.00 15.52
N GLU A 141 -9.42 -22.12 14.82
CA GLU A 141 -8.62 -23.33 15.05
C GLU A 141 -7.26 -23.28 14.35
N SER A 142 -7.18 -22.72 13.14
CA SER A 142 -5.94 -22.65 12.35
C SER A 142 -4.99 -21.52 12.81
N PHE A 143 -5.54 -20.39 13.26
CA PHE A 143 -4.72 -19.29 13.79
C PHE A 143 -4.08 -19.69 15.12
N ALA A 144 -4.76 -20.48 15.95
CA ALA A 144 -4.20 -21.00 17.21
C ALA A 144 -3.06 -22.01 16.98
N GLN A 145 -3.12 -22.84 15.94
CA GLN A 145 -2.01 -23.74 15.57
C GLN A 145 -0.80 -22.98 15.01
N ILE A 146 -1.02 -21.88 14.29
CA ILE A 146 0.07 -21.05 13.75
C ILE A 146 0.66 -20.14 14.84
N THR A 147 -0.14 -19.59 15.76
CA THR A 147 0.38 -18.76 16.86
C THR A 147 1.02 -19.58 17.98
N GLY A 148 0.60 -20.83 18.17
CA GLY A 148 1.25 -21.78 19.09
C GLY A 148 2.63 -22.25 18.62
N SER A 149 2.92 -22.17 17.31
CA SER A 149 4.22 -22.54 16.73
C SER A 149 5.17 -21.35 16.53
N VAL A 150 4.72 -20.10 16.75
CA VAL A 150 5.55 -18.88 16.60
C VAL A 150 6.11 -18.35 17.94
N SER A 151 5.81 -19.02 19.07
CA SER A 151 6.29 -18.59 20.39
C SER A 151 7.56 -19.28 20.90
N ALA A 152 8.30 -19.98 20.04
CA ALA A 152 9.67 -20.42 20.34
C ALA A 152 10.62 -19.96 19.24
N GLU A 153 11.57 -19.12 19.65
CA GLU A 153 12.75 -18.67 18.92
C GLU A 153 12.55 -17.76 17.69
N ALA A 154 12.96 -16.51 17.89
CA ALA A 154 13.34 -15.59 16.84
C ALA A 154 14.54 -16.15 16.06
N GLU A 155 14.29 -16.89 14.99
CA GLU A 155 15.24 -17.10 13.91
C GLU A 155 14.73 -16.46 12.61
N ALA A 156 15.66 -15.81 11.92
CA ALA A 156 15.44 -15.03 10.71
C ALA A 156 14.63 -15.79 9.64
N PRO A 157 13.83 -15.10 8.80
CA PRO A 157 13.02 -15.77 7.80
C PRO A 157 13.94 -16.48 6.80
N VAL A 158 13.82 -17.80 6.74
CA VAL A 158 14.44 -18.66 5.74
C VAL A 158 13.87 -18.26 4.38
N GLU A 159 14.66 -17.51 3.61
CA GLU A 159 14.43 -17.30 2.19
C GLU A 159 14.38 -18.68 1.51
N GLU A 160 13.21 -19.09 1.01
CA GLU A 160 13.16 -20.15 0.02
C GLU A 160 13.94 -19.68 -1.23
N GLU A 161 15.19 -20.14 -1.34
CA GLU A 161 16.05 -19.83 -2.47
C GLU A 161 15.38 -20.29 -3.78
N LYS A 162 15.01 -19.31 -4.61
CA LYS A 162 14.43 -19.54 -5.94
C LYS A 162 15.28 -20.56 -6.71
N PRO A 163 14.69 -21.52 -7.45
CA PRO A 163 15.40 -22.68 -8.05
C PRO A 163 16.63 -22.34 -8.91
N TRP A 164 16.63 -21.15 -9.53
CA TRP A 164 17.73 -20.67 -10.35
C TRP A 164 18.95 -20.17 -9.53
N VAL A 165 18.72 -19.71 -8.29
CA VAL A 165 19.77 -19.30 -7.33
C VAL A 165 20.50 -20.53 -6.80
N LYS A 166 19.75 -21.57 -6.42
CA LYS A 166 20.31 -22.88 -6.01
C LYS A 166 21.18 -23.49 -7.10
N ARG A 167 20.71 -23.48 -8.36
CA ARG A 167 21.49 -23.92 -9.54
C ARG A 167 22.76 -23.08 -9.77
N ARG A 168 22.71 -21.77 -9.51
CA ARG A 168 23.87 -20.88 -9.65
C ARG A 168 24.92 -21.13 -8.57
N ASN A 169 24.49 -21.32 -7.32
CA ASN A 169 25.38 -21.60 -6.19
C ASN A 169 26.04 -22.99 -6.32
N GLU A 170 25.30 -23.99 -6.82
CA GLU A 170 25.87 -25.31 -7.06
C GLU A 170 26.92 -25.30 -8.20
N ARG A 171 26.70 -24.52 -9.27
CA ARG A 171 27.71 -24.33 -10.32
C ARG A 171 28.98 -23.67 -9.78
N LYS A 172 28.84 -22.67 -8.90
CA LYS A 172 29.99 -22.02 -8.23
C LYS A 172 30.76 -22.98 -7.32
N ARG A 173 30.05 -23.84 -6.56
CA ARG A 173 30.68 -24.87 -5.71
C ARG A 173 31.49 -25.88 -6.52
N LYS A 174 30.91 -26.43 -7.60
CA LYS A 174 31.61 -27.37 -8.50
C LYS A 174 32.82 -26.75 -9.19
N GLN A 175 32.77 -25.45 -9.49
CA GLN A 175 33.91 -24.74 -10.09
C GLN A 175 35.05 -24.51 -9.08
N LYS A 176 34.71 -24.26 -7.80
CA LYS A 176 35.67 -24.08 -6.71
C LYS A 176 36.36 -25.40 -6.33
N GLU A 177 35.62 -26.52 -6.31
CA GLU A 177 36.20 -27.86 -6.10
C GLU A 177 37.16 -28.26 -7.22
N LYS A 178 36.83 -27.96 -8.48
CA LYS A 178 37.72 -28.21 -9.62
C LYS A 178 39.00 -27.37 -9.59
N GLN A 179 38.96 -26.17 -9.00
CA GLN A 179 40.16 -25.36 -8.78
C GLN A 179 41.01 -25.90 -7.63
N ASN A 180 40.39 -26.36 -6.54
CA ASN A 180 41.09 -26.91 -5.40
C ASN A 180 41.78 -28.25 -5.71
N GLN A 181 41.16 -29.11 -6.54
CA GLN A 181 41.79 -30.35 -7.01
C GLN A 181 42.98 -30.10 -7.95
N LYS A 182 42.97 -29.03 -8.74
CA LYS A 182 44.12 -28.66 -9.60
C LYS A 182 45.30 -28.09 -8.81
N GLN A 183 45.07 -27.49 -7.64
CA GLN A 183 46.14 -26.97 -6.78
C GLN A 183 46.75 -28.04 -5.86
N GLY A 184 46.06 -29.15 -5.62
CA GLY A 184 46.55 -30.28 -4.81
C GLY A 184 47.45 -31.28 -5.55
N ILE A 185 47.66 -31.14 -6.86
CA ILE A 185 48.45 -32.09 -7.69
C ILE A 185 49.87 -31.57 -7.98
N SER A 186 50.23 -30.36 -7.51
CA SER A 186 51.58 -29.81 -7.65
C SER A 186 52.25 -29.64 -6.28
N LYS A 187 52.60 -30.76 -5.65
CA LYS A 187 53.68 -30.88 -4.67
C LYS A 187 54.41 -32.19 -4.89
#